data_AF-A0A960HLE4-F1
#
_entry.id   AF-A0A960HLE4-F1
#
_cell.length_a   1.000
_cell.length_b   1.000
_cell.length_c   1.000
_cell.angle_alpha   90.00
_cell.angle_beta   90.00
_cell.angle_gamma   90.00
#
_symmetry.space_group_name_H-M   'P 1'
#
loop_
_entity.id
_entity.type
_entity.pdbx_description
1 polymer ?
#
loop_
_entity_poly.entity_id
_entity_poly.type
_entity_poly.pdbx_seq_one_letter_code
_entity_poly.pdbx_strand_id
1 'polypeptide(L)' 'MRSRRLVRAATAVRVLAAALVLAAASPATAASNPSGVRVDDAASGRAWLSWSAPSTPTGSIVGYRIT' A
#
# COMPACT_ATOMS: atom_id res chain seq x y z
N MET A 1 -34.96 -32.64 13.17
CA MET A 1 -34.09 -32.25 12.02
C MET A 1 -33.72 -30.76 12.03
N ARG A 2 -33.18 -30.19 13.12
CA ARG A 2 -32.85 -28.73 13.21
C ARG A 2 -31.35 -28.41 13.25
N SER A 3 -30.49 -29.43 13.30
CA SER A 3 -29.07 -29.26 13.62
C SER A 3 -28.18 -28.90 12.43
N ARG A 4 -28.57 -29.27 11.20
CA ARG A 4 -27.72 -29.09 9.99
C ARG A 4 -27.63 -27.65 9.49
N ARG A 5 -28.65 -26.82 9.76
CA ARG A 5 -28.66 -25.40 9.35
C ARG A 5 -27.70 -24.55 10.18
N LEU A 6 -27.62 -24.81 11.47
CA LEU A 6 -26.73 -24.10 12.40
C LEU A 6 -25.25 -24.37 12.10
N VAL A 7 -24.90 -25.62 11.79
CA VAL A 7 -23.53 -26.00 11.42
C VAL A 7 -23.09 -25.27 10.14
N ARG A 8 -23.95 -25.22 9.10
CA ARG A 8 -23.64 -24.52 7.85
C ARG A 8 -23.49 -23.00 8.03
N ALA A 9 -24.32 -22.40 8.89
CA ALA A 9 -24.22 -20.97 9.20
C ALA A 9 -22.91 -20.64 9.94
N ALA A 10 -22.53 -21.46 10.93
CA ALA A 10 -21.27 -21.28 11.67
C ALA A 10 -20.03 -21.47 10.78
N THR A 11 -20.06 -22.44 9.85
CA THR A 11 -18.99 -22.62 8.86
C THR A 11 -18.89 -21.42 7.92
N ALA A 12 -20.02 -20.90 7.42
CA ALA A 12 -20.02 -19.74 6.53
C ALA A 12 -19.43 -18.48 7.19
N VAL A 13 -19.78 -18.22 8.46
CA VAL A 13 -19.22 -17.10 9.24
C VAL A 13 -17.71 -17.26 9.42
N ARG A 14 -17.21 -18.47 9.68
CA ARG A 14 -15.77 -18.71 9.81
C ARG A 14 -15.01 -18.57 8.50
N VAL A 15 -15.59 -18.99 7.38
CA VAL A 15 -15.01 -18.81 6.04
C VAL A 15 -14.93 -17.32 5.69
N LEU A 16 -15.97 -16.54 5.98
CA LEU A 16 -15.99 -15.10 5.77
C LEU A 16 -14.97 -14.36 6.65
N ALA A 17 -14.86 -14.72 7.93
CA ALA A 17 -13.86 -14.15 8.82
C ALA A 17 -12.43 -14.47 8.38
N ALA A 18 -12.17 -15.71 7.94
CA ALA A 18 -10.86 -16.11 7.42
C ALA A 18 -10.51 -15.37 6.12
N ALA A 19 -11.47 -15.17 5.22
CA ALA A 19 -11.27 -14.41 3.99
C ALA A 19 -10.99 -12.92 4.27
N LEU A 20 -11.67 -12.32 5.26
CA LEU A 20 -11.44 -10.94 5.65
C LEU A 20 -10.04 -10.72 6.25
N VAL A 21 -9.57 -11.66 7.09
CA VAL A 21 -8.21 -11.62 7.65
C VAL A 21 -7.16 -11.79 6.55
N LEU A 22 -7.43 -12.60 5.53
CA LEU A 22 -6.52 -12.78 4.39
C LEU A 22 -6.51 -11.57 3.44
N ALA A 23 -7.60 -10.80 3.41
CA ALA A 23 -7.71 -9.55 2.63
C ALA A 23 -7.15 -8.32 3.37
N ALA A 24 -6.76 -8.46 4.64
CA ALA A 24 -6.07 -7.39 5.36
C ALA A 24 -4.70 -7.18 4.73
N ALA A 25 -4.50 -6.02 4.10
CA ALA A 25 -3.21 -5.62 3.57
C ALA A 25 -2.14 -5.69 4.68
N SER A 26 -1.01 -6.34 4.40
CA SER A 26 0.15 -6.38 5.29
C SER A 26 0.52 -4.96 5.73
N PRO A 27 1.01 -4.75 6.97
CA PRO A 27 1.47 -3.43 7.38
C PRO A 27 2.51 -2.92 6.38
N ALA A 28 2.27 -1.73 5.81
CA ALA A 28 3.21 -1.10 4.91
C ALA A 28 4.53 -0.90 5.66
N THR A 29 5.59 -1.57 5.22
CA THR A 29 6.95 -1.23 5.63
C THR A 29 7.30 0.19 5.15
N ALA A 30 8.38 0.79 5.66
CA ALA A 30 8.80 2.08 5.12
C ALA A 30 9.10 1.93 3.61
N ALA A 31 8.54 2.82 2.78
CA ALA A 31 8.89 2.86 1.36
C ALA A 31 10.38 3.17 1.22
N SER A 32 11.03 2.57 0.22
CA SER A 32 12.39 2.99 -0.13
C SER A 32 12.40 4.44 -0.63
N ASN A 33 13.57 5.08 -0.62
CA ASN A 33 13.71 6.43 -1.16
C ASN A 33 13.50 6.45 -2.69
N PRO A 34 13.10 7.60 -3.25
CA PRO A 34 13.19 7.85 -4.69
C PRO A 34 14.63 7.63 -5.17
N SER A 35 14.78 7.17 -6.41
CA SER A 35 16.10 6.91 -7.01
C SER A 35 16.40 7.90 -8.13
N GLY A 36 17.67 8.11 -8.44
CA GLY A 36 18.08 8.95 -9.57
C GLY A 36 17.66 10.42 -9.46
N VAL A 37 17.72 11.00 -8.26
CA VAL A 37 17.41 12.42 -8.03
C VAL A 37 18.36 13.29 -8.84
N ARG A 38 17.78 14.18 -9.66
CA ARG A 38 18.51 15.21 -10.42
C ARG A 38 17.92 16.59 -10.13
N VAL A 39 18.82 17.57 -10.13
CA VAL A 39 18.51 18.99 -10.01
C VAL A 39 19.10 19.67 -11.22
N ASP A 40 18.25 20.37 -11.96
CA ASP A 40 18.65 21.19 -13.09
C ASP A 40 18.34 22.64 -12.76
N ASP A 41 19.28 23.54 -13.06
CA ASP A 41 19.07 24.97 -12.87
C ASP A 41 17.90 25.44 -13.73
N ALA A 42 16.93 26.09 -13.11
CA ALA A 42 15.95 26.89 -13.81
C ALA A 42 16.31 28.37 -13.64
N ALA A 43 15.60 29.25 -14.35
CA ALA A 43 15.86 30.69 -14.27
C ALA A 43 15.81 31.20 -12.80
N SER A 44 16.59 32.25 -12.54
CA SER A 44 16.89 32.90 -11.24
C SER A 44 15.98 32.50 -10.08
N GLY A 45 16.53 31.67 -9.17
CA GLY A 45 15.87 31.26 -7.92
C GLY A 45 14.93 30.06 -8.06
N ARG A 46 14.90 29.39 -9.22
CA ARG A 46 14.13 28.16 -9.44
C ARG A 46 15.05 27.01 -9.82
N ALA A 47 14.58 25.80 -9.57
CA ALA A 47 15.21 24.57 -10.04
C ALA A 47 14.14 23.60 -10.54
N TRP A 48 14.51 22.78 -11.52
CA TRP A 48 13.74 21.60 -11.90
C TRP A 48 14.28 20.39 -11.15
N LEU A 49 13.36 19.59 -10.59
CA LEU A 49 13.70 18.35 -9.91
C LEU A 49 13.07 17.18 -10.66
N SER A 50 13.85 16.12 -10.84
CA SER A 50 13.36 14.86 -11.39
C SER A 50 13.90 13.68 -10.60
N TRP A 51 13.11 12.61 -10.51
CA TRP A 51 13.48 11.38 -9.82
C TRP A 51 12.64 10.21 -10.35
N SER A 52 13.14 9.01 -10.15
CA SER A 52 12.41 7.76 -10.35
C SER A 52 11.69 7.37 -9.07
N ALA A 53 10.56 6.67 -9.21
CA ALA A 53 9.84 6.09 -8.09
C ALA A 53 10.74 5.15 -7.25
N PRO A 54 10.39 4.92 -5.98
CA PRO A 54 11.05 3.90 -5.17
C PRO A 54 11.03 2.53 -5.84
N SER A 55 12.12 1.78 -5.76
CA SER A 55 12.16 0.39 -6.25
C SER A 55 11.24 -0.54 -5.45
N THR A 56 10.90 -0.17 -4.21
CA THR A 56 9.98 -0.91 -3.36
C THR A 56 8.97 0.07 -2.73
N PRO A 57 7.92 0.45 -3.48
CA PRO A 57 6.83 1.26 -2.93
C PRO A 57 5.99 0.38 -1.99
N THR A 58 5.69 0.89 -0.81
CA THR A 58 4.84 0.19 0.15
C THR A 58 3.40 0.70 0.02
N GLY A 59 2.70 0.15 -0.97
CA GLY A 59 1.36 0.57 -1.37
C GLY A 59 1.38 1.67 -2.45
N SER A 60 0.27 2.40 -2.56
CA SER A 60 0.12 3.47 -3.56
C SER A 60 0.88 4.73 -3.13
N ILE A 61 1.61 5.34 -4.07
CA ILE A 61 2.32 6.60 -3.84
C ILE A 61 1.29 7.74 -3.82
N VAL A 62 1.17 8.43 -2.69
CA VAL A 62 0.24 9.56 -2.50
C VAL A 62 0.92 10.93 -2.63
N GLY A 63 2.25 10.98 -2.62
CA GLY A 63 3.02 12.21 -2.76
C GLY A 63 4.48 12.03 -2.38
N TYR A 64 5.26 13.11 -2.53
CA TYR A 64 6.66 13.19 -2.13
C TYR A 64 6.86 14.38 -1.19
N ARG A 65 7.72 14.21 -0.18
CA ARG A 65 8.15 15.28 0.71
C ARG A 65 9.48 15.82 0.18
N ILE A 66 9.55 17.12 -0.05
CA ILE A 66 10.78 17.86 -0.40
C ILE A 66 11.13 18.74 0.80
N THR A 67 12.39 18.71 1.22
CA THR A 67 12.93 19.44 2.39
C THR A 67 14.29 19.99 2.09
#